data_AF-A0A8E2DMC5-F1
#
_entry.id   AF-A0A8E2DMC5-F1
#
_cell.length_a   1.000
_cell.length_b   1.000
_cell.length_c   1.000
_cell.angle_alpha   90.00
_cell.angle_beta   90.00
_cell.angle_gamma   90.00
#
_symmetry.space_group_name_H-M   'P 1'
#
loop_
_entity.id
_entity.type
_entity.pdbx_description
1 polymer ?
#
loop_
_entity_poly.entity_id
_entity_poly.type
_entity_poly.pdbx_seq_one_letter_code
_entity_poly.pdbx_strand_id
1 'polypeptide(L)'
;MSSQCNFFLSYEALIPPTRIWLGDKHWIPAHGIGTTHLRLKLPDGKIQKTLVTRTYHIPSLDGNLLSVLCLTADGFSVSFNGKACHISGLGRDIVGAAHKDGNMYKFVSQEPKFPSMAMSKRMMSMC
;
A
#
# COMPACT_ATOMS: atom_id res chain seq x y z
N MET A 1 -0.85 3.60 -0.56
CA MET A 1 -0.03 4.42 -1.49
C MET A 1 1.16 3.59 -1.92
N SER A 2 1.53 3.66 -3.20
CA SER A 2 2.66 2.91 -3.76
C SER A 2 3.48 3.78 -4.68
N SER A 3 4.81 3.65 -4.62
CA SER A 3 5.74 4.20 -5.62
C SER A 3 5.84 3.34 -6.88
N GLN A 4 5.41 2.08 -6.77
CA GLN A 4 5.57 1.08 -7.81
C GLN A 4 4.26 0.92 -8.58
N CYS A 5 4.22 1.39 -9.83
CA CYS A 5 3.07 1.24 -10.73
C CYS A 5 2.79 -0.22 -11.12
N ASN A 6 3.82 -1.05 -11.18
CA ASN A 6 3.70 -2.47 -11.53
C ASN A 6 2.99 -3.32 -10.45
N PHE A 7 2.70 -2.76 -9.27
CA PHE A 7 1.93 -3.44 -8.21
C PHE A 7 0.41 -3.37 -8.41
N PHE A 8 -0.04 -2.61 -9.40
CA PHE A 8 -1.44 -2.35 -9.66
C PHE A 8 -2.05 -3.41 -10.58
N LEU A 9 -3.16 -4.00 -10.13
CA LEU A 9 -4.01 -4.90 -10.91
C LEU A 9 -4.96 -4.11 -11.83
N SER A 10 -5.41 -2.96 -11.35
CA SER A 10 -6.15 -1.97 -12.12
C SER A 10 -5.48 -0.62 -11.92
N TYR A 11 -5.49 0.20 -12.97
CA TYR A 11 -4.84 1.51 -12.93
C TYR A 11 -5.64 2.52 -13.75
N GLU A 12 -5.95 3.65 -13.12
CA GLU A 12 -6.54 4.82 -13.74
C GLU A 12 -5.58 6.00 -13.54
N ALA A 13 -5.24 6.68 -14.63
CA ALA A 13 -4.39 7.87 -14.57
C ALA A 13 -5.19 9.06 -14.03
N LEU A 14 -4.59 9.83 -13.14
CA LEU A 14 -5.17 11.06 -12.58
C LEU A 14 -4.62 12.27 -13.36
N ILE A 15 -5.47 12.87 -14.18
CA ILE A 15 -5.12 14.03 -15.01
C ILE A 15 -6.14 15.15 -14.72
N PRO A 16 -5.75 16.23 -14.00
CA PRO A 16 -4.42 16.49 -13.43
C PRO A 16 -4.10 15.58 -12.21
N PRO A 17 -2.83 15.48 -11.79
CA PRO A 17 -2.45 14.75 -10.59
C PRO A 17 -3.16 15.24 -9.32
N THR A 18 -3.51 14.32 -8.44
CA THR A 18 -4.18 14.63 -7.16
C THR A 18 -3.16 14.93 -6.07
N ARG A 19 -3.38 15.98 -5.27
CA ARG A 19 -2.50 16.32 -4.14
C ARG A 19 -2.73 15.36 -2.97
N ILE A 20 -1.65 14.73 -2.48
CA ILE A 20 -1.67 13.88 -1.29
C ILE A 20 -0.83 14.53 -0.20
N TRP A 21 -1.45 14.79 0.95
CA TRP A 21 -0.80 15.40 2.10
C TRP A 21 -0.04 14.37 2.93
N LEU A 22 1.18 14.72 3.31
CA LEU A 22 2.02 13.97 4.23
C LEU A 22 1.92 14.55 5.64
N GLY A 23 2.32 13.76 6.64
CA GLY A 23 2.27 14.17 8.05
C GLY A 23 3.18 15.34 8.42
N ASP A 24 4.13 15.69 7.55
CA ASP A 24 5.05 16.82 7.70
C ASP A 24 4.51 18.12 7.08
N LYS A 25 3.24 18.14 6.67
CA LYS A 25 2.54 19.26 6.02
C LYS A 25 3.00 19.58 4.59
N HIS A 26 3.87 18.77 3.98
CA HIS A 26 4.11 18.84 2.55
C HIS A 26 3.08 17.99 1.80
N TRP A 27 2.97 18.20 0.48
CA TRP A 27 2.16 17.36 -0.40
C TRP A 27 2.99 16.83 -1.56
N ILE A 28 2.59 15.67 -2.06
CA ILE A 28 3.19 15.01 -3.21
C ILE A 28 2.10 14.65 -4.23
N PRO A 29 2.39 14.66 -5.54
CA PRO A 29 1.41 14.38 -6.58
C PRO A 29 1.15 12.88 -6.71
N ALA A 30 -0.12 12.47 -6.67
CA ALA A 30 -0.56 11.15 -7.11
C ALA A 30 -0.93 11.19 -8.59
N HIS A 31 -0.27 10.34 -9.38
CA HIS A 31 -0.42 10.27 -10.83
C HIS A 31 -1.45 9.22 -11.27
N GLY A 32 -1.84 8.32 -10.39
CA GLY A 32 -2.90 7.36 -10.67
C GLY A 32 -3.52 6.78 -9.42
N ILE A 33 -4.61 6.05 -9.61
CA ILE A 33 -5.32 5.33 -8.58
C ILE A 33 -5.71 3.94 -9.08
N GLY A 34 -5.80 2.97 -8.17
CA GLY A 34 -6.27 1.64 -8.55
C GLY A 34 -6.18 0.62 -7.43
N THR A 35 -6.23 -0.65 -7.79
CA THR A 35 -6.20 -1.76 -6.84
C THR A 35 -4.83 -2.42 -6.84
N THR A 36 -4.22 -2.56 -5.67
CA THR A 36 -2.95 -3.26 -5.48
C THR A 36 -3.14 -4.55 -4.69
N HIS A 37 -2.26 -5.53 -4.93
CA HIS A 37 -2.22 -6.77 -4.16
C HIS A 37 -1.10 -6.66 -3.11
N LEU A 38 -1.45 -6.82 -1.83
CA LEU A 38 -0.49 -6.96 -0.74
C LEU A 38 -0.45 -8.40 -0.21
N ARG A 39 0.74 -8.88 0.08
CA ARG A 39 0.98 -10.11 0.83
C ARG A 39 1.52 -9.75 2.20
N LEU A 40 0.69 -9.85 3.22
CA LEU A 40 1.04 -9.48 4.59
C LEU A 40 1.38 -10.75 5.38
N LYS A 41 2.57 -10.80 5.99
CA LYS A 41 2.91 -11.87 6.92
C LYS A 41 2.23 -11.62 8.27
N LEU A 42 1.43 -12.59 8.73
CA LEU A 42 0.76 -12.57 10.03
C LEU A 42 1.70 -13.08 11.14
N PRO A 43 1.37 -12.84 12.43
CA PRO A 43 2.18 -13.29 13.56
C PRO A 43 2.37 -14.81 13.62
N ASP A 44 1.38 -15.59 13.16
CA ASP A 44 1.44 -17.05 13.07
C ASP A 44 2.28 -17.55 11.88
N GLY A 45 2.89 -16.64 11.13
CA GLY A 45 3.72 -16.93 9.95
C GLY A 45 2.95 -17.10 8.66
N LYS A 46 1.61 -17.15 8.69
CA LYS A 46 0.80 -17.25 7.47
C LYS A 46 0.91 -15.98 6.63
N ILE A 47 0.69 -16.14 5.33
CA ILE A 47 0.60 -15.01 4.40
C ILE A 47 -0.86 -14.70 4.12
N GLN A 48 -1.31 -13.54 4.57
CA GLN A 48 -2.59 -12.98 4.20
C GLN A 48 -2.47 -12.27 2.85
N LYS A 49 -3.26 -12.72 1.87
CA LYS A 49 -3.41 -12.03 0.58
C LYS A 49 -4.52 -11.00 0.72
N THR A 50 -4.22 -9.75 0.42
CA THR A 50 -5.14 -8.63 0.60
C THR A 50 -5.17 -7.77 -0.66
N LEU A 51 -6.37 -7.43 -1.11
CA LEU A 51 -6.56 -6.41 -2.13
C LEU A 51 -6.74 -5.06 -1.44
N VAL A 52 -5.91 -4.09 -1.80
CA VAL A 52 -6.04 -2.71 -1.35
C VAL A 52 -6.55 -1.88 -2.50
N THR A 53 -7.84 -1.58 -2.46
CA THR A 53 -8.49 -0.70 -3.44
C THR A 53 -8.16 0.76 -3.15
N ARG A 54 -8.39 1.64 -4.14
CA ARG A 54 -8.13 3.09 -4.02
C ARG A 54 -6.70 3.43 -3.58
N THR A 55 -5.73 2.62 -4.03
CA THR A 55 -4.31 2.89 -3.79
C THR A 55 -3.85 4.01 -4.71
N TYR A 56 -3.24 5.07 -4.17
CA TYR A 56 -2.58 6.09 -5.00
C TYR A 56 -1.20 5.64 -5.48
N HIS A 57 -0.90 5.85 -6.76
CA HIS A 57 0.43 5.74 -7.36
C HIS A 57 1.15 7.08 -7.27
N ILE A 58 2.27 7.10 -6.54
CA ILE A 58 3.06 8.30 -6.25
C ILE A 58 4.54 7.97 -6.48
N PRO A 59 5.09 8.20 -7.69
CA PRO A 59 6.46 7.81 -8.05
C PRO A 59 7.55 8.36 -7.11
N SER A 60 7.32 9.55 -6.53
CA SER A 60 8.26 10.23 -5.64
C SER A 60 8.27 9.71 -4.19
N LEU A 61 7.50 8.66 -3.88
CA LEU A 61 7.48 8.06 -2.54
C LEU A 61 8.67 7.11 -2.35
N ASP A 62 9.43 7.25 -1.27
CA ASP A 62 10.47 6.29 -0.91
C ASP A 62 9.85 5.05 -0.24
N GLY A 63 9.28 4.17 -1.08
CA GLY A 63 8.60 2.94 -0.67
C GLY A 63 7.08 3.04 -0.77
N ASN A 64 6.38 2.29 0.08
CA ASN A 64 4.92 2.22 0.12
C ASN A 64 4.41 2.62 1.50
N LEU A 65 3.29 3.32 1.55
CA LEU A 65 2.65 3.77 2.79
C LEU A 65 1.20 3.34 2.83
N LEU A 66 0.76 2.88 3.99
CA LEU A 66 -0.63 2.53 4.26
C LEU A 66 -1.28 3.66 5.06
N SER A 67 -2.41 4.18 4.56
CA SER A 67 -3.14 5.25 5.23
C SER A 67 -3.95 4.67 6.38
N VAL A 68 -3.56 5.00 7.62
CA VAL A 68 -4.31 4.60 8.83
C VAL A 68 -5.73 5.17 8.78
N LEU A 69 -5.89 6.42 8.35
CA LEU A 69 -7.19 7.07 8.24
C LEU A 69 -8.13 6.29 7.30
N CYS A 70 -7.62 5.84 6.14
CA CYS A 70 -8.42 5.05 5.20
C CYS A 70 -8.81 3.69 5.79
N LEU A 71 -7.87 2.99 6.45
CA LEU A 71 -8.18 1.72 7.11
C LEU A 71 -9.28 1.88 8.16
N THR A 72 -9.17 2.90 9.02
CA THR A 72 -10.16 3.12 10.07
C THR A 72 -11.52 3.57 9.53
N ALA A 73 -11.54 4.32 8.42
CA ALA A 73 -12.78 4.66 7.73
C ALA A 73 -13.47 3.43 7.12
N ASP A 74 -12.69 2.43 6.68
CA ASP A 74 -13.19 1.14 6.17
C ASP A 74 -13.51 0.13 7.31
N GLY A 75 -13.51 0.56 8.58
CA GLY A 75 -13.92 -0.25 9.72
C GLY A 75 -12.84 -1.15 10.33
N PHE A 76 -11.58 -1.03 9.88
CA PHE A 76 -10.45 -1.72 10.51
C PHE A 76 -9.99 -0.97 11.76
N SER A 77 -9.43 -1.71 12.72
CA SER A 77 -8.73 -1.12 13.86
C SER A 77 -7.22 -1.25 13.69
N VAL A 78 -6.47 -0.20 14.05
CA VAL A 78 -5.00 -0.21 14.02
C VAL A 78 -4.49 0.05 15.44
N SER A 79 -3.64 -0.85 15.94
CA SER A 79 -3.05 -0.75 17.29
C SER A 79 -1.54 -0.81 17.27
N PHE A 80 -0.89 -0.05 18.15
CA PHE A 80 0.57 0.01 18.29
C PHE A 80 0.96 -0.30 19.72
N ASN A 81 1.94 -1.19 19.93
CA ASN A 81 2.39 -1.59 21.26
C ASN A 81 3.92 -1.41 21.46
N GLY A 82 4.54 -0.54 20.66
CA GLY A 82 5.98 -0.25 20.70
C GLY A 82 6.87 -1.30 20.02
N LYS A 83 6.38 -2.53 19.82
CA LYS A 83 7.09 -3.61 19.11
C LYS A 83 6.48 -3.89 17.74
N ALA A 84 5.16 -3.81 17.65
CA ALA A 84 4.41 -4.10 16.44
C ALA A 84 3.24 -3.13 16.24
N CYS A 85 2.79 -3.10 14.99
CA CYS A 85 1.54 -2.52 14.56
C CYS A 85 0.63 -3.65 14.09
N HIS A 86 -0.56 -3.77 14.64
CA HIS A 86 -1.56 -4.76 14.23
C HIS A 86 -2.76 -4.08 13.57
N ILE A 87 -3.21 -4.65 12.46
CA ILE A 87 -4.48 -4.31 11.82
C ILE A 87 -5.46 -5.43 12.14
N SER A 88 -6.60 -5.07 12.71
CA SER A 88 -7.69 -5.99 13.05
C SER A 88 -8.93 -5.70 12.22
N GLY A 89 -9.58 -6.75 11.71
CA GLY A 89 -10.87 -6.65 11.05
C GLY A 89 -12.04 -6.55 12.04
N LEU A 90 -13.27 -6.50 11.51
CA LEU A 90 -14.52 -6.36 12.28
C LEU A 90 -14.72 -7.49 13.33
N GLY A 91 -14.15 -8.67 13.11
CA GLY A 91 -14.18 -9.81 14.04
C GLY A 91 -13.06 -9.84 15.09
N ARG A 92 -12.23 -8.79 15.18
CA ARG A 92 -11.00 -8.71 16.00
C ARG A 92 -9.84 -9.60 15.57
N ASP A 93 -9.99 -10.40 14.52
CA ASP A 93 -8.89 -11.15 13.93
C ASP A 93 -7.82 -10.22 13.36
N ILE A 94 -6.55 -10.57 13.58
CA ILE A 94 -5.41 -9.85 13.02
C ILE A 94 -5.31 -10.17 11.53
N VAL A 95 -5.52 -9.17 10.68
CA VAL A 95 -5.45 -9.26 9.21
C VAL A 95 -4.14 -8.71 8.65
N GLY A 96 -3.31 -8.10 9.50
CA GLY A 96 -1.99 -7.62 9.13
C GLY A 96 -1.14 -7.31 10.36
N ALA A 97 0.17 -7.56 10.25
CA ALA A 97 1.14 -7.21 11.28
C ALA A 97 2.38 -6.58 10.65
N ALA A 98 2.80 -5.46 11.22
CA ALA A 98 4.06 -4.79 10.90
C ALA A 98 4.95 -4.79 12.16
N HIS A 99 6.25 -4.96 11.95
CA HIS A 99 7.24 -4.92 13.04
C HIS A 99 7.92 -3.54 13.06
N LYS A 100 8.38 -3.13 14.23
CA LYS A 100 9.20 -1.92 14.35
C LYS A 100 10.56 -2.14 13.69
N ASP A 101 10.95 -1.21 12.82
CA ASP A 101 12.27 -1.11 12.21
C ASP A 101 12.70 0.37 12.25
N GLY A 102 13.69 0.67 13.09
CA GLY A 102 14.06 2.04 13.45
C GLY A 102 12.88 2.82 14.02
N ASN A 103 12.50 3.89 13.33
CA ASN A 103 11.40 4.79 13.70
C ASN A 103 10.10 4.50 12.93
N MET A 104 10.01 3.38 12.19
CA MET A 104 8.85 3.02 11.38
C MET A 104 8.32 1.64 11.74
N TYR A 105 7.04 1.39 11.47
CA TYR A 105 6.48 0.05 11.43
C TYR A 105 6.44 -0.43 9.99
N LYS A 106 7.13 -1.52 9.69
CA LYS A 106 7.23 -2.09 8.34
C LYS A 106 6.50 -3.42 8.25
N PHE A 107 5.65 -3.55 7.24
CA PHE A 107 5.11 -4.85 6.86
C PHE A 107 6.23 -5.66 6.22
N VAL A 108 6.34 -6.94 6.58
CA VAL A 108 7.09 -7.89 5.76
C VAL A 108 6.20 -8.20 4.57
N SER A 109 6.30 -7.37 3.53
CA SER A 109 5.63 -7.63 2.26
C SER A 109 6.53 -8.45 1.37
N GLN A 110 6.05 -9.60 0.92
CA GLN A 110 6.64 -10.24 -0.25
C GLN A 110 6.15 -9.49 -1.48
N GLU A 111 7.05 -9.11 -2.37
CA GLU A 111 6.66 -8.56 -3.67
C GLU A 111 5.66 -9.51 -4.33
N PRO A 112 4.56 -9.00 -4.92
CA PRO A 112 3.70 -9.84 -5.72
C PRO A 112 4.51 -10.29 -6.94
N LYS A 113 4.90 -11.57 -6.97
CA LYS A 113 5.38 -12.20 -8.21
C LYS A 113 4.21 -12.27 -9.18
N PHE A 114 4.04 -11.25 -10.01
CA PHE A 114 3.21 -11.36 -11.19
C PHE A 114 3.98 -12.19 -12.23
N PRO A 115 3.36 -13.21 -12.86
CA PRO A 115 3.97 -13.82 -14.04
C PRO A 115 4.21 -12.70 -15.05
N SER A 116 5.40 -12.68 -15.66
CA SER A 116 5.78 -11.67 -16.65
C SER A 116 4.76 -11.65 -17.78
N MET A 117 3.76 -10.78 -17.69
CA MET A 117 2.93 -10.48 -18.84
C MET A 117 3.81 -9.61 -19.71
N ALA A 118 4.26 -10.16 -20.84
CA ALA A 118 5.06 -9.44 -21.81
C ALA A 118 4.41 -8.08 -22.05
N MET A 119 5.07 -7.02 -21.58
CA MET A 119 4.67 -5.65 -21.84
C MET A 119 4.75 -5.47 -23.35
N SER A 120 3.60 -5.52 -24.03
CA SER A 120 3.47 -5.03 -25.40
C SER A 120 4.05 -3.63 -25.43
N LYS A 121 5.01 -3.43 -26.32
CA LYS A 121 5.95 -2.29 -26.47
C LYS A 121 5.31 -0.89 -26.67
N ARG A 122 4.06 -0.66 -26.27
CA ARG A 122 3.30 0.55 -26.63
C ARG A 122 3.11 1.61 -25.54
N MET A 123 3.73 1.47 -24.37
CA MET A 123 3.55 2.45 -23.29
C MET A 123 4.84 2.90 -22.58
N MET A 124 5.99 2.84 -23.28
CA MET A 124 7.23 3.50 -22.83
C MET A 124 7.41 4.90 -23.44
N SER A 125 6.34 5.68 -23.51
CA SER A 125 6.43 7.10 -23.86
C SER A 125 5.29 7.84 -23.17
N MET A 126 5.46 8.05 -21.86
CA MET A 126 4.93 9.17 -21.07
C MET A 126 5.09 8.81 -19.59
N CYS A 127 6.35 8.74 -19.15
CA CYS A 127 6.76 9.08 -17.80
C CYS A 127 7.83 10.16 -17.94
#